data_AF-A0A7S0ATE4-F1
#
_entry.id   AF-A0A7S0ATE4-F1
#
_cell.length_a   1.000
_cell.length_b   1.000
_cell.length_c   1.000
_cell.angle_alpha   90.00
_cell.angle_beta   90.00
_cell.angle_gamma   90.00
#
_symmetry.space_group_name_H-M   'P 1'
#
loop_
_entity.id
_entity.type
_entity.pdbx_description
1 polymer ?
#
loop_
_entity_poly.entity_id
_entity_poly.type
_entity_poly.pdbx_seq_one_letter_code
_entity_poly.pdbx_strand_id
1 'polypeptide(L)'
;MALRGTLSLSGAIVDVQGMALEFCLGLAHQGMAEMAEQVWEASGAEINKLFEQDEFKDYGLIITGHSLGAGTSCLLNIKLHVDKLVGNRPVKCYAFAPPPTFFPCNPDATGDGKADPPALVKKAIENTIAYIHDNDAVPFLSISSVRKLASLLDAVDNNSEFMWFYDRWAIFHEMKDVPKDIFDSVDEAAKNEAEMVDGECRMKIPARVVVWMQKDEDNNKFVGYGCDATKVAKNTVFMSQDMFSDHLPEQYEDALDFLLADQSE
;
A
#
# COMPACT_ATOMS: atom_id res chain seq x y z
N MET A 1 -6.05 -18.18 2.06
CA MET A 1 -5.39 -17.71 3.29
C MET A 1 -5.66 -16.22 3.42
N ALA A 2 -6.25 -15.79 4.54
CA ALA A 2 -6.61 -14.40 4.79
C ALA A 2 -5.80 -13.86 5.97
N LEU A 3 -5.05 -12.78 5.75
CA LEU A 3 -4.17 -12.16 6.73
C LEU A 3 -4.81 -10.86 7.22
N ARG A 4 -5.01 -10.78 8.54
CA ARG A 4 -5.57 -9.59 9.17
C ARG A 4 -4.44 -8.61 9.49
N GLY A 5 -4.62 -7.33 9.15
CA GLY A 5 -3.73 -6.25 9.58
C GLY A 5 -3.98 -5.79 11.02
N THR A 6 -3.19 -4.80 11.46
CA THR A 6 -3.39 -4.12 12.74
C THR A 6 -4.68 -3.31 12.74
N LEU A 7 -5.46 -3.36 13.82
CA LEU A 7 -6.74 -2.65 13.95
C LEU A 7 -6.62 -1.12 14.13
N SER A 8 -5.41 -0.60 14.29
CA SER A 8 -5.17 0.83 14.55
C SER A 8 -4.23 1.42 13.52
N LEU A 9 -4.63 2.53 12.90
CA LEU A 9 -3.79 3.29 11.99
C LEU A 9 -2.55 3.88 12.68
N SER A 10 -2.65 4.24 13.97
CA SER A 10 -1.46 4.64 14.74
C SER A 10 -0.41 3.52 14.74
N GLY A 11 -0.85 2.26 14.82
CA GLY A 11 0.00 1.09 14.62
C GLY A 11 0.57 1.03 13.21
N ALA A 12 -0.26 1.21 12.18
CA ALA A 12 0.20 1.23 10.79
C ALA A 12 1.22 2.36 10.50
N ILE A 13 1.07 3.55 11.09
CA ILE A 13 2.00 4.69 10.94
C ILE A 13 3.32 4.42 11.67
N VAL A 14 3.29 3.85 12.87
CA VAL A 14 4.49 3.40 13.58
C VAL A 14 5.19 2.30 12.78
N ASP A 15 4.41 1.38 12.20
CA ASP A 15 4.95 0.34 11.33
C ASP A 15 5.59 0.95 10.08
N VAL A 16 5.05 2.00 9.46
CA VAL A 16 5.64 2.69 8.30
C VAL A 16 7.06 3.22 8.57
N GLN A 17 7.45 3.46 9.83
CA GLN A 17 8.84 3.80 10.20
C GLN A 17 9.82 2.61 10.15
N GLY A 18 9.32 1.41 9.84
CA GLY A 18 10.12 0.18 9.76
C GLY A 18 11.25 0.27 8.73
N MET A 19 12.40 -0.28 9.11
CA MET A 19 13.57 -0.34 8.24
C MET A 19 13.30 -1.26 7.03
N ALA A 20 14.08 -1.08 5.97
CA ALA A 20 14.13 -2.02 4.87
C ALA A 20 15.00 -3.23 5.24
N LEU A 21 14.54 -4.43 4.89
CA LEU A 21 15.24 -5.71 5.04
C LEU A 21 15.44 -6.33 3.67
N GLU A 22 16.57 -7.00 3.42
CA GLU A 22 16.71 -7.90 2.27
C GLU A 22 15.67 -9.01 2.33
N PHE A 23 14.85 -9.12 1.30
CA PHE A 23 13.78 -10.09 1.21
C PHE A 23 13.66 -10.63 -0.20
N CYS A 24 13.85 -11.95 -0.32
CA CYS A 24 13.94 -12.64 -1.60
C CYS A 24 15.00 -11.99 -2.53
N LEU A 25 14.57 -11.28 -3.56
CA LEU A 25 15.42 -10.64 -4.57
C LEU A 25 15.14 -9.12 -4.57
N GLY A 26 14.94 -8.57 -3.38
CA GLY A 26 14.57 -7.17 -3.18
C GLY A 26 14.78 -6.71 -1.75
N LEU A 27 14.29 -5.50 -1.49
CA LEU A 27 14.13 -4.93 -0.17
C LEU A 27 12.65 -4.89 0.16
N ALA A 28 12.29 -5.33 1.36
CA ALA A 28 10.93 -5.27 1.86
C ALA A 28 10.86 -4.49 3.17
N HIS A 29 9.66 -4.05 3.50
CA HIS A 29 9.34 -3.54 4.83
C HIS A 29 9.63 -4.64 5.87
N GLN A 30 10.55 -4.37 6.81
CA GLN A 30 11.05 -5.39 7.74
C GLN A 30 9.91 -6.09 8.51
N GLY A 31 9.01 -5.33 9.13
CA GLY A 31 7.93 -5.90 9.94
C GLY A 31 7.00 -6.78 9.11
N MET A 32 6.64 -6.34 7.90
CA MET A 32 5.77 -7.13 7.02
C MET A 32 6.47 -8.34 6.42
N ALA A 33 7.78 -8.27 6.19
CA ALA A 33 8.60 -9.38 5.74
C ALA A 33 8.71 -10.47 6.81
N GLU A 34 9.02 -10.08 8.05
CA GLU A 34 9.05 -10.98 9.20
C GLU A 34 7.70 -11.66 9.43
N MET A 35 6.58 -10.93 9.31
CA MET A 35 5.25 -11.54 9.41
C MET A 35 4.96 -12.51 8.26
N ALA A 36 5.43 -12.23 7.04
CA ALA A 36 5.23 -13.14 5.91
C ALA A 36 5.95 -14.47 6.14
N GLU A 37 7.17 -14.43 6.69
CA GLU A 37 7.93 -15.61 7.11
C GLU A 37 7.15 -16.39 8.19
N GLN A 38 6.76 -15.72 9.27
CA GLN A 38 6.06 -16.37 10.40
C GLN A 38 4.74 -17.00 9.99
N VAL A 39 3.96 -16.34 9.13
CA VAL A 39 2.69 -16.89 8.62
C VAL A 39 2.96 -18.17 7.82
N TRP A 40 4.00 -18.19 6.98
CA TRP A 40 4.35 -19.39 6.24
C TRP A 40 4.88 -20.51 7.13
N GLU A 41 5.76 -20.20 8.10
CA GLU A 41 6.26 -21.18 9.06
C GLU A 41 5.12 -21.84 9.85
N ALA A 42 4.11 -21.06 10.24
CA ALA A 42 2.97 -21.55 11.01
C ALA A 42 1.97 -22.38 10.17
N SER A 43 1.82 -22.11 8.87
CA SER A 43 0.72 -22.66 8.06
C SER A 43 1.16 -23.51 6.87
N GLY A 44 2.40 -23.36 6.39
CA GLY A 44 2.88 -23.93 5.13
C GLY A 44 2.88 -25.45 5.10
N ALA A 45 3.17 -26.10 6.23
CA ALA A 45 3.13 -27.56 6.33
C ALA A 45 1.72 -28.12 6.10
N GLU A 46 0.69 -27.51 6.69
CA GLU A 46 -0.70 -27.94 6.52
C GLU A 46 -1.21 -27.63 5.11
N ILE A 47 -0.82 -26.47 4.54
CA ILE A 47 -1.15 -26.13 3.14
C ILE A 47 -0.57 -27.16 2.17
N ASN A 48 0.70 -27.55 2.35
CA ASN A 48 1.32 -28.55 1.49
C ASN A 48 0.68 -29.93 1.65
N LYS A 49 0.33 -30.31 2.88
CA LYS A 49 -0.42 -31.55 3.15
C LYS A 49 -1.80 -31.55 2.48
N LEU A 50 -2.50 -30.41 2.44
CA LEU A 50 -3.76 -30.29 1.69
C LEU A 50 -3.51 -30.50 0.19
N PHE A 51 -2.45 -29.92 -0.37
CA PHE A 51 -2.10 -30.11 -1.78
C PHE A 51 -1.64 -31.52 -2.16
N GLU A 52 -1.33 -32.39 -1.20
CA GLU A 52 -1.06 -33.81 -1.47
C GLU A 52 -2.34 -34.64 -1.60
N GLN A 53 -3.49 -34.12 -1.16
CA GLN A 53 -4.76 -34.85 -1.24
C GLN A 53 -5.36 -34.75 -2.65
N ASP A 54 -5.85 -35.88 -3.15
CA ASP A 54 -6.45 -35.99 -4.50
C ASP A 54 -7.61 -35.02 -4.72
N GLU A 55 -8.39 -34.71 -3.67
CA GLU A 55 -9.51 -33.77 -3.72
C GLU A 55 -9.06 -32.34 -4.07
N PHE A 56 -7.84 -31.96 -3.67
CA PHE A 56 -7.31 -30.62 -3.87
C PHE A 56 -6.29 -30.54 -5.02
N LYS A 57 -6.14 -31.59 -5.85
CA LYS A 57 -5.13 -31.63 -6.92
C LYS A 57 -5.24 -30.51 -7.98
N ASP A 58 -6.46 -30.00 -8.19
CA ASP A 58 -6.75 -28.95 -9.17
C ASP A 58 -6.87 -27.55 -8.55
N TYR A 59 -6.71 -27.45 -7.22
CA TYR A 59 -6.82 -26.20 -6.48
C TYR A 59 -5.52 -25.39 -6.55
N GLY A 60 -5.66 -24.07 -6.49
CA GLY A 60 -4.58 -23.12 -6.27
C GLY A 60 -4.66 -22.46 -4.89
N LEU A 61 -3.66 -21.64 -4.56
CA LEU A 61 -3.63 -20.86 -3.34
C LEU A 61 -4.05 -19.41 -3.62
N ILE A 62 -5.08 -18.94 -2.94
CA ILE A 62 -5.43 -17.51 -2.89
C ILE A 62 -4.96 -16.95 -1.55
N ILE A 63 -4.24 -15.84 -1.61
CA ILE A 63 -3.79 -15.06 -0.47
C ILE A 63 -4.50 -13.73 -0.53
N THR A 64 -4.96 -13.26 0.62
CA THR A 64 -5.60 -11.96 0.72
C THR A 64 -5.34 -11.36 2.08
N GLY A 65 -5.47 -10.05 2.17
CA GLY A 65 -5.42 -9.33 3.42
C GLY A 65 -5.84 -7.89 3.22
N HIS A 66 -6.00 -7.20 4.35
CA HIS A 66 -6.34 -5.79 4.41
C HIS A 66 -5.24 -5.00 5.13
N SER A 67 -4.95 -3.78 4.67
CA SER A 67 -3.98 -2.87 5.29
C SER A 67 -2.60 -3.52 5.45
N LEU A 68 -2.03 -3.55 6.67
CA LEU A 68 -0.80 -4.28 6.98
C LEU A 68 -0.84 -5.74 6.51
N GLY A 69 -1.98 -6.43 6.70
CA GLY A 69 -2.16 -7.82 6.27
C GLY A 69 -2.14 -7.97 4.75
N ALA A 70 -2.55 -6.94 4.00
CA ALA A 70 -2.44 -6.90 2.55
C ALA A 70 -0.98 -6.74 2.11
N GLY A 71 -0.23 -5.87 2.79
CA GLY A 71 1.21 -5.72 2.61
C GLY A 71 1.98 -7.03 2.86
N THR A 72 1.67 -7.72 3.96
CA THR A 72 2.23 -9.05 4.27
C THR A 72 1.80 -10.11 3.24
N SER A 73 0.55 -10.09 2.79
CA SER A 73 0.05 -11.01 1.75
C SER A 73 0.80 -10.87 0.43
N CYS A 74 1.07 -9.63 0.04
CA CYS A 74 1.90 -9.28 -1.11
C CYS A 74 3.32 -9.87 -1.00
N LEU A 75 3.98 -9.69 0.14
CA LEU A 75 5.33 -10.24 0.37
C LEU A 75 5.34 -11.76 0.44
N LEU A 76 4.34 -12.37 1.08
CA LEU A 76 4.18 -13.82 1.12
C LEU A 76 3.96 -14.39 -0.28
N ASN A 77 3.17 -13.72 -1.13
CA ASN A 77 3.01 -14.13 -2.53
C ASN A 77 4.35 -14.13 -3.28
N ILE A 78 5.20 -13.11 -3.08
CA ILE A 78 6.56 -13.06 -3.63
C ILE A 78 7.37 -14.27 -3.15
N LYS A 79 7.40 -14.50 -1.84
CA LYS A 79 8.16 -15.60 -1.24
C LYS A 79 7.75 -16.96 -1.80
N LEU A 80 6.46 -17.25 -1.87
CA LEU A 80 5.96 -18.52 -2.41
C LEU A 80 6.43 -18.80 -3.84
N HIS A 81 6.53 -17.74 -4.67
CA HIS A 81 7.00 -17.85 -6.04
C HIS A 81 8.52 -18.00 -6.12
N VAL A 82 9.27 -17.20 -5.37
CA VAL A 82 10.74 -17.20 -5.38
C VAL A 82 11.29 -18.50 -4.82
N ASP A 83 10.78 -18.90 -3.65
CA ASP A 83 11.24 -20.09 -2.92
C ASP A 83 10.52 -21.37 -3.39
N LYS A 84 9.54 -21.25 -4.29
CA LYS A 84 8.75 -22.37 -4.87
C LYS A 84 8.08 -23.26 -3.81
N LEU A 85 7.57 -22.64 -2.74
CA LEU A 85 7.12 -23.33 -1.53
C LEU A 85 5.84 -24.16 -1.72
N VAL A 86 5.11 -23.90 -2.80
CA VAL A 86 3.91 -24.65 -3.22
C VAL A 86 4.09 -25.30 -4.61
N GLY A 87 5.34 -25.52 -5.04
CA GLY A 87 5.66 -26.13 -6.32
C GLY A 87 5.10 -25.36 -7.52
N ASN A 88 4.38 -26.05 -8.41
CA ASN A 88 3.78 -25.48 -9.61
C ASN A 88 2.30 -25.06 -9.42
N ARG A 89 1.80 -25.03 -8.17
CA ARG A 89 0.40 -24.66 -7.91
C ARG A 89 0.15 -23.21 -8.32
N PRO A 90 -1.03 -22.89 -8.90
CA PRO A 90 -1.41 -21.51 -9.15
C PRO A 90 -1.49 -20.74 -7.82
N VAL A 91 -0.87 -19.57 -7.75
CA VAL A 91 -0.94 -18.67 -6.59
C VAL A 91 -1.43 -17.31 -7.06
N LYS A 92 -2.40 -16.73 -6.34
CA LYS A 92 -2.93 -15.38 -6.59
C LYS A 92 -2.99 -14.59 -5.29
N CYS A 93 -2.78 -13.28 -5.39
CA CYS A 93 -2.91 -12.36 -4.28
C CYS A 93 -3.94 -11.27 -4.59
N TYR A 94 -4.89 -11.06 -3.67
CA TYR A 94 -5.82 -9.92 -3.69
C TYR A 94 -5.59 -9.09 -2.45
N ALA A 95 -5.00 -7.91 -2.62
CA ALA A 95 -4.55 -7.06 -1.54
C ALA A 95 -5.45 -5.83 -1.41
N PHE A 96 -6.09 -5.65 -0.26
CA PHE A 96 -6.98 -4.52 0.01
C PHE A 96 -6.25 -3.47 0.86
N ALA A 97 -6.21 -2.23 0.39
CA ALA A 97 -5.45 -1.16 1.05
C ALA A 97 -3.95 -1.49 1.32
N PRO A 98 -3.21 -2.14 0.40
CA PRO A 98 -1.81 -2.48 0.70
C PRO A 98 -0.96 -1.20 0.75
N PRO A 99 -0.17 -0.99 1.81
CA PRO A 99 0.85 0.04 1.78
C PRO A 99 1.97 -0.33 0.78
N PRO A 100 2.85 0.60 0.42
CA PRO A 100 4.06 0.28 -0.33
C PRO A 100 5.01 -0.57 0.53
N THR A 101 5.30 -1.81 0.13
CA THR A 101 6.04 -2.78 0.98
C THR A 101 7.27 -3.39 0.35
N PHE A 102 7.46 -3.25 -0.96
CA PHE A 102 8.54 -3.97 -1.65
C PHE A 102 9.22 -3.10 -2.70
N PHE A 103 10.54 -3.17 -2.74
CA PHE A 103 11.36 -2.60 -3.78
C PHE A 103 12.25 -3.70 -4.38
N PRO A 104 12.12 -4.02 -5.67
CA PRO A 104 12.98 -5.01 -6.30
C PRO A 104 14.42 -4.46 -6.35
N CYS A 105 15.36 -5.19 -5.75
CA CYS A 105 16.78 -4.88 -5.75
C CYS A 105 17.50 -5.80 -6.72
N ASN A 106 18.34 -5.18 -7.54
CA ASN A 106 19.25 -5.78 -8.47
C ASN A 106 18.64 -6.39 -9.77
N PRO A 107 18.70 -5.64 -10.88
CA PRO A 107 18.68 -6.14 -12.26
C PRO A 107 19.55 -7.37 -12.56
N ASP A 108 20.63 -7.56 -11.79
CA ASP A 108 21.77 -8.41 -12.14
C ASP A 108 22.02 -9.53 -11.12
N ALA A 109 21.01 -9.95 -10.35
CA ALA A 109 21.14 -11.15 -9.51
C ALA A 109 21.46 -12.41 -10.33
N THR A 110 21.25 -12.37 -11.66
CA THR A 110 21.61 -13.39 -12.66
C THR A 110 22.89 -13.09 -13.47
N GLY A 111 23.37 -11.84 -13.47
CA GLY A 111 24.55 -11.39 -14.22
C GLY A 111 24.38 -11.27 -15.75
N ASP A 112 23.16 -11.04 -16.26
CA ASP A 112 22.85 -10.99 -17.70
C ASP A 112 22.46 -9.61 -18.25
N GLY A 113 22.54 -8.55 -17.43
CA GLY A 113 22.47 -7.16 -17.88
C GLY A 113 21.09 -6.68 -18.35
N LYS A 114 20.00 -7.30 -17.87
CA LYS A 114 18.61 -6.89 -18.20
C LYS A 114 17.86 -6.49 -16.92
N ALA A 115 17.60 -5.19 -16.79
CA ALA A 115 16.92 -4.58 -15.64
C ALA A 115 15.41 -4.89 -15.54
N ASP A 116 15.09 -6.15 -15.27
CA ASP A 116 13.77 -6.62 -14.86
C ASP A 116 13.93 -7.37 -13.52
N PRO A 117 12.99 -7.27 -12.55
CA PRO A 117 13.01 -8.13 -11.37
C PRO A 117 13.11 -9.59 -11.82
N PRO A 118 13.88 -10.46 -11.13
CA PRO A 118 14.03 -11.85 -11.52
C PRO A 118 12.66 -12.46 -11.84
N ALA A 119 12.54 -13.24 -12.92
CA ALA A 119 11.25 -13.62 -13.51
C ALA A 119 10.20 -14.16 -12.52
N LEU A 120 10.63 -14.75 -11.40
CA LEU A 120 9.78 -15.21 -10.30
C LEU A 120 9.12 -14.06 -9.51
N VAL A 121 9.86 -12.99 -9.19
CA VAL A 121 9.31 -11.79 -8.54
C VAL A 121 8.33 -11.10 -9.49
N LYS A 122 8.70 -10.98 -10.77
CA LYS A 122 7.80 -10.42 -11.79
C LYS A 122 6.51 -11.22 -11.89
N LYS A 123 6.60 -12.55 -11.95
CA LYS A 123 5.44 -13.45 -11.96
C LYS A 123 4.58 -13.28 -10.69
N ALA A 124 5.20 -13.13 -9.53
CA ALA A 124 4.46 -12.88 -8.28
C ALA A 124 3.68 -11.56 -8.35
N ILE A 125 4.32 -10.48 -8.81
CA ILE A 125 3.69 -9.17 -9.02
C ILE A 125 2.55 -9.28 -10.03
N GLU A 126 2.76 -9.98 -11.16
CA GLU A 126 1.73 -10.25 -12.18
C GLU A 126 0.51 -10.99 -11.62
N ASN A 127 0.72 -11.83 -10.61
CA ASN A 127 -0.32 -12.59 -9.90
C ASN A 127 -0.95 -11.83 -8.71
N THR A 128 -0.59 -10.57 -8.49
CA THR A 128 -1.17 -9.71 -7.44
C THR A 128 -2.05 -8.62 -8.04
N ILE A 129 -3.26 -8.46 -7.50
CA ILE A 129 -4.14 -7.31 -7.74
C ILE A 129 -4.34 -6.58 -6.42
N ALA A 130 -4.12 -5.27 -6.42
CA ALA A 130 -4.36 -4.41 -5.28
C ALA A 130 -5.64 -3.61 -5.48
N TYR A 131 -6.33 -3.27 -4.39
CA TYR A 131 -7.54 -2.45 -4.38
C TYR A 131 -7.36 -1.26 -3.45
N ILE A 132 -7.86 -0.10 -3.86
CA ILE A 132 -7.92 1.14 -3.07
C ILE A 132 -9.35 1.64 -3.10
N HIS A 133 -9.86 2.04 -1.94
CA HIS A 133 -11.17 2.66 -1.82
C HIS A 133 -10.99 4.17 -1.63
N ASP A 134 -11.62 4.94 -2.51
CA ASP A 134 -11.78 6.41 -2.44
C ASP A 134 -10.54 7.15 -1.93
N ASN A 135 -10.60 7.82 -0.76
CA ASN A 135 -9.50 8.62 -0.22
C ASN A 135 -8.67 7.87 0.83
N ASP A 136 -8.67 6.53 0.83
CA ASP A 136 -7.84 5.74 1.76
C ASP A 136 -6.37 6.17 1.68
N ALA A 137 -5.82 6.63 2.80
CA ALA A 137 -4.46 7.11 2.90
C ALA A 137 -3.40 6.00 2.90
N VAL A 138 -3.71 4.77 3.35
CA VAL A 138 -2.72 3.71 3.62
C VAL A 138 -1.88 3.33 2.40
N PRO A 139 -2.45 3.17 1.20
CA PRO A 139 -1.69 2.88 -0.03
C PRO A 139 -0.65 3.96 -0.39
N PHE A 140 -0.78 5.15 0.19
CA PHE A 140 0.10 6.31 -0.04
C PHE A 140 1.10 6.53 1.09
N LEU A 141 1.04 5.75 2.18
CA LEU A 141 1.95 5.87 3.33
C LEU A 141 3.30 5.19 3.08
N SER A 142 4.12 5.78 2.20
CA SER A 142 5.56 5.47 2.14
C SER A 142 6.34 6.33 3.14
N ILE A 143 7.55 5.90 3.54
CA ILE A 143 8.47 6.72 4.36
C ILE A 143 8.67 8.10 3.71
N SER A 144 8.90 8.12 2.39
CA SER A 144 9.07 9.36 1.63
C SER A 144 7.82 10.25 1.71
N SER A 145 6.63 9.67 1.57
CA SER A 145 5.36 10.39 1.63
C SER A 145 5.06 10.93 3.03
N VAL A 146 5.38 10.17 4.08
CA VAL A 146 5.24 10.61 5.47
C VAL A 146 6.23 11.72 5.81
N ARG A 147 7.49 11.62 5.38
CA ARG A 147 8.49 12.68 5.54
C ARG A 147 8.04 13.96 4.82
N LYS A 148 7.57 13.82 3.58
CA LYS A 148 7.02 14.94 2.81
C LYS A 148 5.84 15.57 3.54
N LEU A 149 4.88 14.77 4.02
CA LEU A 149 3.74 15.27 4.79
C LEU A 149 4.21 16.02 6.04
N ALA A 150 5.17 15.48 6.79
CA ALA A 150 5.72 16.14 7.97
C ALA A 150 6.39 17.48 7.62
N SER A 151 7.14 17.57 6.52
CA SER A 151 7.71 18.84 6.05
C SER A 151 6.65 19.86 5.62
N LEU A 152 5.55 19.41 5.01
CA LEU A 152 4.42 20.28 4.67
C LEU A 152 3.70 20.78 5.92
N LEU A 153 3.53 19.93 6.93
CA LEU A 153 2.94 20.32 8.22
C LEU A 153 3.84 21.31 8.98
N ASP A 154 5.16 21.07 8.99
CA ASP A 154 6.14 21.97 9.61
C ASP A 154 6.14 23.35 8.94
N ALA A 155 5.98 23.41 7.60
CA ALA A 155 5.80 24.67 6.89
C ALA A 155 4.54 25.42 7.36
N VAL A 156 3.42 24.74 7.57
CA VAL A 156 2.20 25.36 8.11
C VAL A 156 2.40 25.81 9.55
N ASP A 157 2.98 24.96 10.40
CA ASP A 157 3.16 25.25 11.83
C ASP A 157 4.08 26.45 12.04
N ASN A 158 5.23 26.51 11.37
CA ASN A 158 6.20 27.61 11.48
C ASN A 158 5.62 28.96 11.02
N ASN A 159 4.77 28.98 9.99
CA ASN A 159 4.13 30.21 9.54
C ASN A 159 2.87 30.55 10.36
N SER A 160 2.26 29.56 11.01
CA SER A 160 1.10 29.79 11.87
C SER A 160 1.48 30.21 13.29
N GLU A 161 2.70 29.93 13.77
CA GLU A 161 3.17 30.12 15.16
C GLU A 161 2.87 31.53 15.70
N PHE A 162 3.03 32.54 14.85
CA PHE A 162 2.80 33.94 15.21
C PHE A 162 1.38 34.44 14.97
N MET A 163 0.48 33.59 14.43
CA MET A 163 -0.91 33.97 14.24
C MET A 163 -1.65 33.98 15.57
N TRP A 164 -2.37 35.08 15.82
CA TRP A 164 -3.19 35.21 17.01
C TRP A 164 -4.32 34.18 17.02
N PHE A 165 -4.68 33.69 18.22
CA PHE A 165 -5.66 32.60 18.38
C PHE A 165 -6.99 32.86 17.64
N TYR A 166 -7.48 34.10 17.63
CA TYR A 166 -8.73 34.43 16.95
C TYR A 166 -8.61 34.39 15.42
N ASP A 167 -7.44 34.69 14.87
CA ASP A 167 -7.22 34.57 13.42
C ASP A 167 -7.21 33.09 13.00
N ARG A 168 -6.56 32.22 13.78
CA ARG A 168 -6.61 30.77 13.57
C ARG A 168 -8.04 30.24 13.65
N TRP A 169 -8.79 30.67 14.66
CA TRP A 169 -10.19 30.29 14.84
C TRP A 169 -11.07 30.79 13.69
N ALA A 170 -10.87 32.02 13.22
CA ALA A 170 -11.61 32.58 12.09
C ALA A 170 -11.33 31.83 10.78
N ILE A 171 -10.07 31.44 10.55
CA ILE A 171 -9.67 30.61 9.39
C ILE A 171 -10.33 29.23 9.46
N PHE A 172 -10.29 28.57 10.63
CA PHE A 172 -10.87 27.23 10.81
C PHE A 172 -12.38 27.18 10.53
N HIS A 173 -13.08 28.28 10.79
CA HIS A 173 -14.52 28.43 10.49
C HIS A 173 -14.79 29.11 9.15
N GLU A 174 -13.80 29.18 8.25
CA GLU A 174 -13.92 29.76 6.90
C GLU A 174 -14.40 31.23 6.88
N MET A 175 -14.24 31.96 8.00
CA MET A 175 -14.59 33.38 8.10
C MET A 175 -13.46 34.30 7.64
N LYS A 176 -12.26 33.76 7.48
CA LYS A 176 -11.07 34.47 7.01
C LYS A 176 -10.26 33.55 6.11
N ASP A 177 -9.74 34.09 5.02
CA ASP A 177 -8.86 33.35 4.14
C ASP A 177 -7.53 33.00 4.83
N VAL A 178 -6.97 31.85 4.45
CA VAL A 178 -5.63 31.45 4.86
C VAL A 178 -4.61 32.46 4.28
N PRO A 179 -3.71 33.03 5.10
CA PRO A 179 -2.69 33.94 4.64
C PRO A 179 -1.82 33.38 3.49
N LYS A 180 -1.49 34.23 2.52
CA LYS A 180 -0.77 33.81 1.30
C LYS A 180 0.63 33.28 1.58
N ASP A 181 1.31 33.83 2.57
CA ASP A 181 2.62 33.40 3.06
C ASP A 181 2.62 31.93 3.50
N ILE A 182 1.53 31.43 4.10
CA ILE A 182 1.39 30.02 4.43
C ILE A 182 1.36 29.18 3.14
N PHE A 183 0.58 29.59 2.13
CA PHE A 183 0.54 28.90 0.84
C PHE A 183 1.90 28.91 0.13
N ASP A 184 2.55 30.07 0.07
CA ASP A 184 3.86 30.23 -0.57
C ASP A 184 4.91 29.32 0.12
N SER A 185 4.87 29.21 1.45
CA SER A 185 5.76 28.34 2.23
C SER A 185 5.48 26.85 2.00
N VAL A 186 4.21 26.45 1.94
CA VAL A 186 3.82 25.06 1.62
C VAL A 186 4.23 24.71 0.19
N ASP A 187 4.04 25.62 -0.77
CA ASP A 187 4.46 25.43 -2.17
C ASP A 187 5.99 25.28 -2.29
N GLU A 188 6.75 26.04 -1.51
CA GLU A 188 8.21 25.91 -1.44
C GLU A 188 8.61 24.55 -0.84
N ALA A 189 8.00 24.16 0.29
CA ALA A 189 8.23 22.86 0.93
C ALA A 189 7.83 21.69 0.01
N ALA A 190 6.77 21.83 -0.79
CA ALA A 190 6.33 20.82 -1.75
C ALA A 190 7.28 20.62 -2.93
N LYS A 191 8.01 21.67 -3.33
CA LYS A 191 9.02 21.63 -4.41
C LYS A 191 10.33 21.00 -3.95
N ASN A 192 10.62 21.08 -2.66
CA ASN A 192 11.78 20.41 -2.08
C ASN A 192 11.49 18.91 -2.00
N GLU A 193 11.96 18.14 -2.99
CA GLU A 193 12.07 16.70 -2.79
C GLU A 193 12.94 16.47 -1.57
N ALA A 194 12.37 15.84 -0.53
CA ALA A 194 13.16 15.48 0.64
C ALA A 194 14.36 14.66 0.17
N GLU A 195 15.56 15.10 0.51
CA GLU A 195 16.77 14.35 0.18
C GLU A 195 16.60 12.92 0.73
N MET A 196 16.91 11.95 -0.13
CA MET A 196 16.92 10.55 0.27
C MET A 196 17.89 10.40 1.45
N VAL A 197 17.37 9.97 2.59
CA VAL A 197 18.22 9.66 3.74
C VAL A 197 18.77 8.25 3.60
N ASP A 198 19.92 8.02 4.23
CA ASP A 198 20.51 6.69 4.28
C ASP A 198 19.51 5.70 4.92
N GLY A 199 19.28 4.56 4.27
CA GLY A 199 18.24 3.59 4.64
C GLY A 199 16.84 3.84 4.06
N GLU A 200 16.60 4.95 3.35
CA GLU A 200 15.32 5.17 2.66
C GLU A 200 15.14 4.21 1.48
N CYS A 201 14.07 3.42 1.52
CA CYS A 201 13.71 2.50 0.45
C CYS A 201 12.45 3.01 -0.26
N ARG A 202 12.55 3.21 -1.58
CA ARG A 202 11.43 3.61 -2.46
C ARG A 202 10.48 2.44 -2.71
N MET A 203 9.93 1.89 -1.63
CA MET A 203 9.01 0.77 -1.68
C MET A 203 7.79 1.10 -2.53
N LYS A 204 7.26 0.06 -3.16
CA LYS A 204 6.11 0.11 -4.04
C LYS A 204 5.09 -0.92 -3.56
N ILE A 205 3.86 -0.78 -4.02
CA ILE A 205 2.86 -1.84 -3.92
C ILE A 205 3.24 -2.91 -4.97
N PRO A 206 3.60 -4.15 -4.59
CA PRO A 206 4.02 -5.17 -5.55
C PRO A 206 2.79 -5.85 -6.20
N ALA A 207 2.05 -5.06 -6.98
CA ALA A 207 0.87 -5.48 -7.69
C ALA A 207 0.98 -5.17 -9.19
N ARG A 208 0.39 -6.05 -10.02
CA ARG A 208 0.28 -5.84 -11.47
C ARG A 208 -0.50 -4.56 -11.78
N VAL A 209 -1.58 -4.37 -11.03
CA VAL A 209 -2.51 -3.24 -11.18
C VAL A 209 -3.08 -2.93 -9.80
N VAL A 210 -3.31 -1.64 -9.57
CA VAL A 210 -4.12 -1.15 -8.47
C VAL A 210 -5.48 -0.78 -9.03
N VAL A 211 -6.55 -1.39 -8.54
CA VAL A 211 -7.92 -1.01 -8.86
C VAL A 211 -8.35 0.05 -7.84
N TRP A 212 -8.44 1.29 -8.29
CA TRP A 212 -8.92 2.39 -7.48
C TRP A 212 -10.43 2.51 -7.65
N MET A 213 -11.17 2.16 -6.61
CA MET A 213 -12.63 2.20 -6.56
C MET A 213 -13.04 3.55 -5.98
N GLN A 214 -13.53 4.45 -6.82
CA GLN A 214 -13.96 5.79 -6.38
C GLN A 214 -15.47 5.90 -6.48
N LYS A 215 -16.04 6.62 -5.53
CA LYS A 215 -17.46 6.94 -5.52
C LYS A 215 -17.71 8.12 -6.46
N ASP A 216 -18.67 7.97 -7.36
CA ASP A 216 -19.17 9.03 -8.21
C ASP A 216 -20.24 9.81 -7.42
N GLU A 217 -19.95 11.10 -7.16
CA GLU A 217 -20.80 11.98 -6.37
C GLU A 217 -22.18 12.22 -7.01
N ASP A 218 -22.27 12.16 -8.34
CA ASP A 218 -23.50 12.53 -9.06
C ASP A 218 -24.56 11.42 -9.00
N ASN A 219 -24.14 10.16 -8.92
CA ASN A 219 -25.04 9.00 -9.01
C ASN A 219 -24.90 8.01 -7.85
N ASN A 220 -24.01 8.27 -6.90
CA ASN A 220 -23.73 7.41 -5.74
C ASN A 220 -23.33 5.98 -6.17
N LYS A 221 -22.69 5.85 -7.33
CA LYS A 221 -22.15 4.59 -7.87
C LYS A 221 -20.65 4.52 -7.65
N PHE A 222 -20.08 3.31 -7.69
CA PHE A 222 -18.63 3.13 -7.70
C PHE A 222 -18.12 2.90 -9.12
N VAL A 223 -16.96 3.50 -9.42
CA VAL A 223 -16.22 3.29 -10.67
C VAL A 223 -14.81 2.79 -10.32
N GLY A 224 -14.39 1.71 -11.00
CA GLY A 224 -13.06 1.13 -10.83
C GLY A 224 -12.08 1.61 -11.90
N TYR A 225 -10.98 2.24 -11.47
CA TYR A 225 -9.90 2.69 -12.34
C TYR A 225 -8.67 1.80 -12.21
N GLY A 226 -8.12 1.35 -13.34
CA GLY A 226 -6.84 0.63 -13.37
C GLY A 226 -5.67 1.60 -13.26
N CYS A 227 -4.94 1.56 -12.15
CA CYS A 227 -3.82 2.43 -11.85
C CYS A 227 -2.49 1.68 -11.83
N ASP A 228 -1.42 2.39 -12.19
CA ASP A 228 -0.03 1.90 -12.07
C ASP A 228 0.40 1.90 -10.60
N ALA A 229 0.75 0.73 -10.08
CA ALA A 229 1.13 0.54 -8.67
C ALA A 229 2.36 1.35 -8.24
N THR A 230 3.30 1.61 -9.16
CA THR A 230 4.48 2.45 -8.89
C THR A 230 4.10 3.92 -8.77
N LYS A 231 3.15 4.39 -9.59
CA LYS A 231 2.69 5.78 -9.53
C LYS A 231 1.89 6.05 -8.26
N VAL A 232 1.01 5.13 -7.87
CA VAL A 232 0.24 5.23 -6.62
C VAL A 232 1.17 5.41 -5.42
N ALA A 233 2.19 4.58 -5.27
CA ALA A 233 3.14 4.66 -4.14
C ALA A 233 3.96 5.96 -4.09
N LYS A 234 4.07 6.69 -5.21
CA LYS A 234 4.77 7.99 -5.30
C LYS A 234 3.85 9.18 -5.09
N ASN A 235 2.55 8.98 -5.05
CA ASN A 235 1.62 10.07 -4.80
C ASN A 235 1.77 10.56 -3.36
N THR A 236 1.48 11.84 -3.16
CA THR A 236 1.48 12.45 -1.83
C THR A 236 0.22 11.99 -1.09
N VAL A 237 0.33 11.81 0.23
CA VAL A 237 -0.83 11.50 1.08
C VAL A 237 -1.84 12.63 0.90
N PHE A 238 -3.05 12.28 0.46
CA PHE A 238 -4.16 13.22 0.39
C PHE A 238 -4.83 13.28 1.77
N MET A 239 -4.83 14.46 2.39
CA MET A 239 -5.47 14.68 3.68
C MET A 239 -6.96 14.95 3.44
N SER A 240 -7.80 13.96 3.73
CA SER A 240 -9.27 14.06 3.68
C SER A 240 -9.86 13.78 5.06
N GLN A 241 -11.07 14.29 5.33
CA GLN A 241 -11.81 13.93 6.54
C GLN A 241 -12.18 12.44 6.56
N ASP A 242 -12.41 11.87 5.37
CA ASP A 242 -12.89 10.51 5.21
C ASP A 242 -11.76 9.49 5.00
N MET A 243 -10.49 9.92 4.94
CA MET A 243 -9.37 9.02 4.62
C MET A 243 -9.22 7.83 5.59
N PHE A 244 -9.78 7.94 6.80
CA PHE A 244 -9.79 6.87 7.80
C PHE A 244 -11.02 5.98 7.69
N SER A 245 -12.20 6.55 7.41
CA SER A 245 -13.41 5.78 7.18
C SER A 245 -13.32 5.00 5.87
N ASP A 246 -12.71 5.59 4.83
CA ASP A 246 -12.47 4.95 3.54
C ASP A 246 -11.52 3.76 3.62
N HIS A 247 -10.70 3.70 4.67
CA HIS A 247 -9.83 2.57 4.96
C HIS A 247 -10.56 1.39 5.64
N LEU A 248 -11.83 1.53 6.01
CA LEU A 248 -12.54 0.45 6.70
C LEU A 248 -12.90 -0.69 5.73
N PRO A 249 -12.74 -1.98 6.13
CA PRO A 249 -13.05 -3.12 5.26
C PRO A 249 -14.47 -3.08 4.68
N GLU A 250 -15.44 -2.57 5.44
CA GLU A 250 -16.84 -2.44 5.02
C GLU A 250 -16.97 -1.56 3.77
N GLN A 251 -16.14 -0.51 3.63
CA GLN A 251 -16.17 0.35 2.44
C GLN A 251 -15.63 -0.38 1.20
N TYR A 252 -14.64 -1.25 1.38
CA TYR A 252 -14.14 -2.10 0.29
C TYR A 252 -15.18 -3.14 -0.13
N GLU A 253 -15.89 -3.74 0.82
CA GLU A 253 -16.97 -4.68 0.56
C GLU A 253 -18.11 -4.02 -0.22
N ASP A 254 -18.60 -2.87 0.26
CA ASP A 254 -19.68 -2.11 -0.38
C ASP A 254 -19.31 -1.70 -1.83
N ALA A 255 -18.08 -1.23 -2.04
CA ALA A 255 -17.61 -0.83 -3.36
C ALA A 255 -17.48 -2.02 -4.33
N LEU A 256 -17.01 -3.17 -3.85
CA LEU A 256 -16.90 -4.38 -4.67
C LEU A 256 -18.27 -4.96 -5.03
N ASP A 257 -19.19 -5.05 -4.06
CA ASP A 257 -20.55 -5.52 -4.28
C ASP A 257 -21.25 -4.67 -5.35
N PHE A 258 -21.03 -3.35 -5.29
CA PHE A 258 -21.52 -2.43 -6.30
C PHE A 258 -20.94 -2.72 -7.70
N LEU A 259 -19.61 -2.82 -7.81
CA LEU A 259 -18.93 -3.06 -9.08
C LEU A 259 -19.28 -4.42 -9.70
N LEU A 260 -19.59 -5.42 -8.86
CA LEU A 260 -20.01 -6.74 -9.31
C LEU A 260 -21.47 -6.76 -9.78
N ALA A 261 -22.36 -6.00 -9.14
CA ALA A 261 -23.75 -5.89 -9.55
C ALA A 261 -23.89 -5.29 -10.96
N ASP A 262 -23.09 -4.27 -11.28
CA ASP A 262 -23.10 -3.59 -12.60
C ASP A 262 -22.65 -4.51 -13.76
N GLN A 263 -21.87 -5.57 -13.47
CA GLN A 263 -21.46 -6.57 -14.47
C GLN A 263 -22.54 -7.61 -14.80
N SER A 264 -23.61 -7.67 -14.02
CA SER A 264 -24.68 -8.68 -14.15
C SER A 264 -25.89 -8.21 -14.96
N GLU A 265 -25.89 -6.95 -15.40
CA GLU A 265 -26.87 -6.33 -16.32
C GLU A 265 -26.36 -6.28 -17.77
#